data_AF-A0A937W3U6-F1
#
_entry.id   AF-A0A937W3U6-F1
#
_cell.length_a   1.000
_cell.length_b   1.000
_cell.length_c   1.000
_cell.angle_alpha   90.00
_cell.angle_beta   90.00
_cell.angle_gamma   90.00
#
_symmetry.space_group_name_H-M   'P 1'
#
loop_
_entity.id
_entity.type
_entity.pdbx_description
1 polymer ?
#
loop_
_entity_poly.entity_id
_entity_poly.type
_entity_poly.pdbx_seq_one_letter_code
_entity_poly.pdbx_strand_id
1 'polypeptide(L)'
;MTENTTNTYTYKGRTFASERDMVRHLLDEYRCVEGFAAQYLGAWQAIAEEPRLRGGLRTVCGREQMHAEILEARLRELGGTPQCTPPPERVLDLAYYSSAAHSDLDKLEKIALRLQDPEKVLSFLTQAIDQITEDRDTCALLSTILADERASIGWFVETWKALAPAMASQS
;
A
#
# COMPACT_ATOMS: atom_id res chain seq x y z
N MET A 1 -31.96 -25.97 15.31
CA MET A 1 -32.04 -24.98 14.23
C MET A 1 -30.78 -24.17 14.30
N THR A 2 -29.79 -24.49 13.47
CA THR A 2 -28.60 -23.66 13.31
C THR A 2 -29.01 -22.48 12.45
N GLU A 3 -28.97 -21.27 13.01
CA GLU A 3 -29.08 -20.04 12.23
C GLU A 3 -27.95 -20.07 11.20
N ASN A 4 -28.31 -20.21 9.92
CA ASN A 4 -27.40 -19.89 8.82
C ASN A 4 -27.25 -18.37 8.84
N THR A 5 -26.35 -17.85 9.67
CA THR A 5 -25.86 -16.47 9.50
C THR A 5 -25.09 -16.44 8.20
N THR A 6 -25.75 -15.99 7.14
CA THR A 6 -25.06 -15.65 5.88
C THR A 6 -24.12 -14.51 6.20
N ASN A 7 -22.82 -14.80 6.33
CA ASN A 7 -21.80 -13.78 6.51
C ASN A 7 -21.93 -12.74 5.38
N THR A 8 -22.04 -11.47 5.76
CA THR A 8 -22.08 -10.37 4.79
C THR A 8 -20.66 -9.91 4.55
N TYR A 9 -20.14 -10.11 3.34
CA TYR A 9 -18.78 -9.72 2.97
C TYR A 9 -18.78 -8.32 2.38
N THR A 10 -17.95 -7.43 2.92
CA THR A 10 -17.88 -6.02 2.52
C THR A 10 -16.45 -5.55 2.33
N TYR A 11 -16.23 -4.70 1.33
CA TYR A 11 -14.95 -4.05 1.08
C TYR A 11 -15.19 -2.65 0.49
N LYS A 12 -14.61 -1.61 1.11
CA LYS A 12 -14.76 -0.19 0.71
C LYS A 12 -16.20 0.23 0.38
N GLY A 13 -17.17 -0.22 1.18
CA GLY A 13 -18.59 0.11 1.02
C GLY A 13 -19.35 -0.72 -0.02
N ARG A 14 -18.70 -1.68 -0.69
CA ARG A 14 -19.35 -2.64 -1.59
C ARG A 14 -19.60 -3.96 -0.86
N THR A 15 -20.77 -4.56 -1.09
CA THR A 15 -21.12 -5.90 -0.61
C THR A 15 -20.85 -6.95 -1.69
N PHE A 16 -20.42 -8.14 -1.27
CA PHE A 16 -20.09 -9.26 -2.13
C PHE A 16 -20.94 -10.49 -1.78
N ALA A 17 -21.21 -11.32 -2.79
CA ALA A 17 -22.02 -12.52 -2.62
C ALA A 17 -21.30 -13.64 -1.87
N SER A 18 -19.97 -13.61 -1.81
CA SER A 18 -19.14 -14.62 -1.14
C SER A 18 -17.80 -14.05 -0.66
N GLU A 19 -17.13 -14.77 0.25
CA GLU A 19 -15.75 -14.47 0.69
C GLU A 19 -14.81 -14.42 -0.52
N ARG A 20 -14.91 -15.42 -1.40
CA ARG A 20 -14.07 -15.54 -2.60
C ARG A 20 -14.24 -14.35 -3.54
N ASP A 21 -15.45 -13.82 -3.70
CA ASP A 21 -15.70 -12.65 -4.55
C ASP A 21 -15.08 -11.38 -3.96
N MET A 22 -15.24 -11.19 -2.64
CA MET A 22 -14.63 -10.08 -1.91
C MET A 22 -13.10 -10.17 -1.96
N VAL A 23 -12.53 -11.34 -1.69
CA VAL A 23 -11.09 -11.59 -1.76
C VAL A 23 -10.53 -11.29 -3.15
N ARG A 24 -11.13 -11.81 -4.23
CA ARG A 24 -10.64 -11.55 -5.60
C ARG A 24 -10.68 -10.06 -5.93
N HIS A 25 -11.73 -9.36 -5.52
CA HIS A 25 -11.82 -7.93 -5.75
C HIS A 25 -10.77 -7.14 -4.94
N LEU A 26 -10.59 -7.47 -3.66
CA LEU A 26 -9.54 -6.92 -2.81
C LEU A 26 -8.15 -7.12 -3.45
N LEU A 27 -7.81 -8.35 -3.85
CA LEU A 27 -6.50 -8.66 -4.44
C LEU A 27 -6.25 -7.86 -5.71
N ASP A 28 -7.27 -7.71 -6.58
CA ASP A 28 -7.14 -6.94 -7.81
C ASP A 28 -6.96 -5.44 -7.57
N GLU A 29 -7.71 -4.85 -6.63
CA GLU A 29 -7.50 -3.45 -6.27
C GLU A 29 -6.14 -3.25 -5.59
N TYR A 30 -5.78 -4.14 -4.67
CA TYR A 30 -4.63 -3.92 -3.81
C TYR A 30 -3.32 -4.09 -4.58
N ARG A 31 -3.20 -5.14 -5.42
CA ARG A 31 -2.04 -5.29 -6.33
C ARG A 31 -1.83 -4.09 -7.23
N CYS A 32 -2.93 -3.45 -7.65
CA CYS A 32 -2.88 -2.29 -8.51
C CYS A 32 -2.34 -1.05 -7.77
N VAL A 33 -2.74 -0.87 -6.51
CA VAL A 33 -2.25 0.22 -5.65
C VAL A 33 -0.76 0.02 -5.32
N GLU A 34 -0.37 -1.18 -4.91
CA GLU A 34 1.01 -1.56 -4.61
C GLU A 34 1.92 -1.39 -5.83
N GLY A 35 1.49 -1.89 -7.00
CA GLY A 35 2.25 -1.74 -8.25
C GLY A 35 2.41 -0.28 -8.69
N PHE A 36 1.43 0.57 -8.38
CA PHE A 36 1.56 2.01 -8.61
C PHE A 36 2.49 2.67 -7.58
N ALA A 37 2.46 2.21 -6.32
CA ALA A 37 3.37 2.67 -5.28
C ALA A 37 4.83 2.38 -5.62
N ALA A 38 5.13 1.17 -6.06
CA ALA A 38 6.44 0.80 -6.59
C ALA A 38 6.92 1.77 -7.69
N GLN A 39 6.04 2.15 -8.62
CA GLN A 39 6.40 3.05 -9.72
C GLN A 39 6.80 4.45 -9.25
N TYR A 40 5.96 5.13 -8.45
CA TYR A 40 6.29 6.49 -8.03
C TYR A 40 7.41 6.54 -6.99
N LEU A 41 7.54 5.52 -6.12
CA LEU A 41 8.66 5.43 -5.18
C LEU A 41 9.97 5.12 -5.90
N GLY A 42 9.95 4.25 -6.91
CA GLY A 42 11.11 4.00 -7.77
C GLY A 42 11.54 5.25 -8.54
N ALA A 43 10.58 6.00 -9.08
CA ALA A 43 10.86 7.27 -9.77
C ALA A 43 11.49 8.31 -8.82
N TRP A 44 10.99 8.42 -7.59
CA TRP A 44 11.61 9.27 -6.57
C TRP A 44 13.00 8.77 -6.20
N GLN A 45 13.17 7.47 -5.96
CA GLN A 45 14.45 6.85 -5.60
C GLN A 45 15.54 7.08 -6.64
N ALA A 46 15.18 7.19 -7.93
CA ALA A 46 16.11 7.46 -9.01
C ALA A 46 16.69 8.89 -8.98
N ILE A 47 15.97 9.85 -8.39
CA ILE A 47 16.36 11.27 -8.35
C ILE A 47 16.64 11.79 -6.93
N ALA A 48 16.38 11.00 -5.90
CA ALA A 48 16.60 11.39 -4.51
C ALA A 48 18.06 11.72 -4.25
N GLU A 49 18.32 12.88 -3.63
CA GLU A 49 19.65 13.39 -3.31
C GLU A 49 20.10 12.92 -1.92
N GLU A 50 19.18 12.82 -0.95
CA GLU A 50 19.47 12.39 0.43
C GLU A 50 19.79 10.88 0.48
N PRO A 51 21.03 10.47 0.84
CA PRO A 51 21.42 9.06 0.80
C PRO A 51 20.60 8.15 1.72
N ARG A 52 20.19 8.62 2.92
CA ARG A 52 19.35 7.83 3.84
C ARG A 52 18.00 7.54 3.23
N LEU A 53 17.41 8.54 2.58
CA LEU A 53 16.14 8.42 1.89
C LEU A 53 16.27 7.45 0.70
N ARG A 54 17.31 7.60 -0.13
CA ARG A 54 17.55 6.69 -1.27
C ARG A 54 17.64 5.22 -0.84
N GLY A 55 18.30 4.96 0.28
CA GLY A 55 18.41 3.62 0.86
C GLY A 55 17.07 3.04 1.29
N GLY A 56 16.27 3.81 2.03
CA GLY A 56 14.96 3.32 2.48
C GLY A 56 13.91 3.24 1.36
N LEU A 57 13.91 4.18 0.41
CA LEU A 57 13.06 4.12 -0.78
C LEU A 57 13.32 2.85 -1.59
N ARG A 58 14.58 2.40 -1.70
CA ARG A 58 14.92 1.14 -2.37
C ARG A 58 14.24 -0.06 -1.70
N THR A 59 14.26 -0.11 -0.37
CA THR A 59 13.65 -1.20 0.39
C THR A 59 12.13 -1.17 0.28
N VAL A 60 11.51 -0.01 0.48
CA VAL A 60 10.05 0.13 0.40
C VAL A 60 9.58 -0.17 -1.03
N CYS A 61 10.16 0.45 -2.05
CA CYS A 61 9.84 0.16 -3.45
C CYS A 61 9.93 -1.34 -3.79
N GLY A 62 10.94 -2.04 -3.25
CA GLY A 62 11.07 -3.49 -3.42
C GLY A 62 9.92 -4.28 -2.78
N ARG A 63 9.45 -3.85 -1.60
CA ARG A 63 8.26 -4.44 -0.96
C ARG A 63 7.00 -4.20 -1.77
N GLU A 64 6.72 -2.97 -2.18
CA GLU A 64 5.51 -2.65 -2.96
C GLU A 64 5.46 -3.47 -4.26
N GLN A 65 6.61 -3.62 -4.94
CA GLN A 65 6.72 -4.42 -6.15
C GLN A 65 6.44 -5.91 -5.88
N MET A 66 7.06 -6.46 -4.83
CA MET A 66 6.83 -7.83 -4.39
C MET A 66 5.36 -8.06 -4.02
N HIS A 67 4.75 -7.15 -3.24
CA HIS A 67 3.34 -7.21 -2.86
C HIS A 67 2.44 -7.27 -4.08
N ALA A 68 2.65 -6.38 -5.07
CA ALA A 68 1.89 -6.38 -6.30
C ALA A 68 1.96 -7.74 -7.03
N GLU A 69 3.17 -8.32 -7.12
CA GLU A 69 3.40 -9.61 -7.80
C GLU A 69 2.72 -10.78 -7.07
N ILE A 70 2.86 -10.88 -5.74
CA ILE A 70 2.26 -11.98 -4.97
C ILE A 70 0.72 -11.87 -4.91
N LEU A 71 0.19 -10.65 -4.81
CA LEU A 71 -1.26 -10.40 -4.82
C LEU A 71 -1.85 -10.77 -6.19
N GLU A 72 -1.17 -10.42 -7.28
CA GLU A 72 -1.58 -10.81 -8.63
C GLU A 72 -1.51 -12.33 -8.83
N ALA A 73 -0.42 -12.98 -8.39
CA ALA A 73 -0.30 -14.43 -8.46
C ALA A 73 -1.47 -15.11 -7.71
N ARG A 74 -1.75 -14.65 -6.48
CA ARG A 74 -2.85 -15.17 -5.69
C ARG A 74 -4.22 -14.94 -6.33
N LEU A 75 -4.43 -13.77 -6.94
CA LEU A 75 -5.65 -13.48 -7.69
C LEU A 75 -5.86 -14.49 -8.82
N ARG A 76 -4.80 -14.81 -9.57
CA ARG A 76 -4.86 -15.78 -10.69
C ARG A 76 -5.13 -17.20 -10.20
N GLU A 77 -4.52 -17.62 -9.09
CA GLU A 77 -4.81 -18.91 -8.45
C GLU A 77 -6.29 -19.06 -8.06
N LEU A 78 -6.92 -17.96 -7.63
CA LEU A 78 -8.35 -17.91 -7.32
C LEU A 78 -9.23 -17.81 -8.57
N GLY A 79 -8.66 -17.89 -9.77
CA GLY A 79 -9.38 -17.77 -11.05
C GLY A 79 -9.86 -16.35 -11.34
N GLY A 80 -9.26 -15.34 -10.68
CA GLY A 80 -9.43 -13.95 -11.02
C GLY A 80 -8.52 -13.52 -12.17
N THR A 81 -8.78 -12.32 -12.70
CA THR A 81 -7.93 -11.68 -13.70
C THR A 81 -7.62 -10.28 -13.22
N PRO A 82 -6.37 -9.81 -13.32
CA PRO A 82 -6.03 -8.42 -13.00
C PRO A 82 -6.79 -7.47 -13.95
N GLN A 83 -7.64 -6.59 -13.40
CA GLN A 83 -8.44 -5.63 -14.18
C GLN A 83 -8.31 -4.20 -13.66
N CYS A 84 -8.05 -4.01 -12.37
CA CYS A 84 -7.84 -2.70 -11.78
C CYS A 84 -6.69 -1.93 -12.47
N THR A 85 -6.87 -0.64 -12.65
CA THR A 85 -5.84 0.30 -13.10
C THR A 85 -5.79 1.47 -12.12
N PRO A 86 -4.62 2.08 -11.88
CA PRO A 86 -4.52 3.22 -10.97
C PRO A 86 -5.44 4.33 -11.46
N PRO A 87 -6.22 4.97 -10.57
CA PRO A 87 -7.17 5.97 -11.02
C PRO A 87 -6.41 7.22 -11.51
N PRO A 88 -6.94 7.95 -12.50
CA PRO A 88 -6.20 9.01 -13.19
C PRO A 88 -5.63 10.08 -12.27
N GLU A 89 -6.31 10.41 -11.18
CA GLU A 89 -5.84 11.37 -10.18
C GLU A 89 -4.53 10.96 -9.50
N ARG A 90 -4.22 9.66 -9.43
CA ARG A 90 -2.97 9.15 -8.88
C ARG A 90 -1.79 9.38 -9.83
N VAL A 91 -2.03 9.56 -11.14
CA VAL A 91 -0.97 9.92 -12.12
C VAL A 91 -0.26 11.22 -11.73
N LEU A 92 -0.97 12.14 -11.04
CA LEU A 92 -0.37 13.37 -10.52
C LEU A 92 0.64 13.10 -9.40
N ASP A 93 0.46 12.05 -8.59
CA ASP A 93 1.47 11.66 -7.59
C ASP A 93 2.76 11.23 -8.30
N LEU A 94 2.69 10.43 -9.37
CA LEU A 94 3.89 10.02 -10.12
C LEU A 94 4.66 11.24 -10.64
N ALA A 95 3.97 12.17 -11.31
CA ALA A 95 4.58 13.39 -11.83
C ALA A 95 5.24 14.25 -10.72
N TYR A 96 4.60 14.33 -9.55
CA TYR A 96 5.12 15.06 -8.40
C TYR A 96 6.39 14.39 -7.83
N TYR A 97 6.35 13.09 -7.57
CA TYR A 97 7.46 12.35 -6.96
C TYR A 97 8.66 12.18 -7.90
N SER A 98 8.43 12.12 -9.21
CA SER A 98 9.49 12.05 -10.23
C SER A 98 10.10 13.40 -10.60
N SER A 99 9.63 14.51 -10.04
CA SER A 99 10.09 15.85 -10.40
C SER A 99 11.22 16.32 -9.49
N ALA A 100 12.32 16.83 -10.07
CA ALA A 100 13.38 17.51 -9.33
C ALA A 100 12.99 18.93 -8.88
N ALA A 101 11.81 19.43 -9.28
CA ALA A 101 11.30 20.72 -8.82
C ALA A 101 10.81 20.69 -7.36
N HIS A 102 10.69 19.50 -6.76
CA HIS A 102 10.32 19.32 -5.36
C HIS A 102 11.47 18.63 -4.63
N SER A 103 11.82 19.16 -3.46
CA SER A 103 12.89 18.58 -2.65
C SER A 103 12.48 17.21 -2.10
N ASP A 104 13.46 16.42 -1.70
CA ASP A 104 13.22 15.18 -0.97
C ASP A 104 12.42 15.41 0.32
N LEU A 105 12.64 16.54 0.99
CA LEU A 105 11.90 16.89 2.21
C LEU A 105 10.43 17.21 1.91
N ASP A 106 10.13 17.96 0.84
CA ASP A 106 8.74 18.27 0.46
C ASP A 106 7.95 16.99 0.16
N LYS A 107 8.58 16.08 -0.59
CA LYS A 107 8.00 14.78 -0.94
C LYS A 107 7.79 13.90 0.30
N LEU A 108 8.78 13.87 1.18
CA LEU A 108 8.74 13.12 2.41
C LEU A 108 7.70 13.65 3.40
N GLU A 109 7.58 14.97 3.53
CA GLU A 109 6.53 15.60 4.32
C GLU A 109 5.15 15.23 3.76
N LYS A 110 4.93 15.40 2.45
CA LYS A 110 3.66 15.09 1.80
C LYS A 110 3.22 13.65 2.06
N ILE A 111 4.12 12.68 1.96
CA ILE A 111 3.78 11.26 2.22
C ILE A 111 3.60 11.00 3.71
N ALA A 112 4.49 11.48 4.57
CA ALA A 112 4.43 11.26 6.01
C ALA A 112 3.14 11.85 6.61
N LEU A 113 2.71 13.05 6.17
CA LEU A 113 1.47 13.67 6.60
C LEU A 113 0.24 12.81 6.27
N ARG A 114 0.22 12.13 5.12
CA ARG A 114 -0.85 11.20 4.72
C ARG A 114 -0.85 9.92 5.57
N LEU A 115 0.32 9.54 6.10
CA LEU A 115 0.57 8.28 6.80
C LEU A 115 0.64 8.41 8.34
N GLN A 116 0.31 9.57 8.90
CA GLN A 116 0.43 9.84 10.35
C GLN A 116 -0.44 8.94 11.24
N ASP A 117 -1.51 8.36 10.70
CA ASP A 117 -2.39 7.43 11.40
C ASP A 117 -2.38 6.08 10.67
N PRO A 118 -1.38 5.21 10.95
CA PRO A 118 -1.18 3.96 10.23
C PRO A 118 -2.40 3.04 10.32
N GLU A 119 -3.05 2.96 11.49
CA GLU A 119 -4.20 2.07 11.67
C GLU A 119 -5.43 2.57 10.91
N LYS A 120 -5.63 3.88 10.81
CA LYS A 120 -6.66 4.44 9.92
C LYS A 120 -6.35 4.18 8.45
N VAL A 121 -5.11 4.38 8.03
CA VAL A 121 -4.67 4.15 6.64
C VAL A 121 -4.83 2.68 6.24
N LEU A 122 -4.50 1.75 7.15
CA LEU A 122 -4.54 0.31 6.91
C LEU A 122 -5.88 -0.33 7.28
N SER A 123 -6.86 0.45 7.73
CA SER A 123 -8.16 -0.05 8.17
C SER A 123 -8.90 -0.86 7.10
N PHE A 124 -8.74 -0.51 5.82
CA PHE A 124 -9.35 -1.27 4.72
C PHE A 124 -8.82 -2.71 4.66
N LEU A 125 -7.54 -2.93 5.00
CA LEU A 125 -6.88 -4.22 4.95
C LEU A 125 -7.18 -5.02 6.21
N THR A 126 -7.12 -4.41 7.40
CA THR A 126 -7.48 -5.08 8.65
C THR A 126 -8.94 -5.54 8.65
N GLN A 127 -9.87 -4.68 8.25
CA GLN A 127 -11.29 -5.02 8.14
C GLN A 127 -11.55 -6.14 7.13
N ALA A 128 -10.79 -6.20 6.04
CA ALA A 128 -10.92 -7.29 5.08
C ALA A 128 -10.39 -8.61 5.65
N ILE A 129 -9.21 -8.60 6.29
CA ILE A 129 -8.62 -9.78 6.94
C ILE A 129 -9.56 -10.36 8.00
N ASP A 130 -10.20 -9.51 8.80
CA ASP A 130 -11.15 -9.92 9.86
C ASP A 130 -12.38 -10.68 9.31
N GLN A 131 -12.70 -10.50 8.03
CA GLN A 131 -13.82 -11.17 7.36
C GLN A 131 -13.42 -12.52 6.72
N ILE A 132 -12.13 -12.81 6.56
CA ILE A 132 -11.64 -14.01 5.86
C ILE A 132 -11.55 -15.18 6.84
N THR A 133 -12.45 -16.14 6.69
CA THR A 133 -12.57 -17.31 7.56
C THR A 133 -12.21 -18.62 6.86
N GLU A 134 -12.48 -18.72 5.56
CA GLU A 134 -12.30 -19.95 4.78
C GLU A 134 -10.96 -19.97 4.04
N ASP A 135 -10.60 -18.87 3.36
CA ASP A 135 -9.35 -18.74 2.61
C ASP A 135 -8.16 -18.39 3.52
N ARG A 136 -7.72 -19.39 4.29
CA ARG A 136 -6.64 -19.25 5.28
C ARG A 136 -5.29 -18.87 4.66
N ASP A 137 -5.05 -19.25 3.41
CA ASP A 137 -3.83 -18.91 2.67
C ASP A 137 -3.80 -17.42 2.33
N THR A 138 -4.88 -16.88 1.74
CA THR A 138 -5.00 -15.44 1.51
C THR A 138 -4.99 -14.65 2.83
N CYS A 139 -5.65 -15.15 3.89
CA CYS A 139 -5.62 -14.52 5.21
C CYS A 139 -4.19 -14.36 5.74
N ALA A 140 -3.37 -15.41 5.65
CA ALA A 140 -1.98 -15.38 6.08
C ALA A 140 -1.14 -14.43 5.21
N LEU A 141 -1.30 -14.51 3.88
CA LEU A 141 -0.61 -13.62 2.93
C LEU A 141 -0.87 -12.15 3.23
N LEU A 142 -2.14 -11.74 3.36
CA LEU A 142 -2.52 -10.36 3.65
C LEU A 142 -2.05 -9.91 5.04
N SER A 143 -2.03 -10.80 6.02
CA SER A 143 -1.52 -10.50 7.36
C SER A 143 -0.02 -10.21 7.36
N THR A 144 0.76 -10.92 6.53
CA THR A 144 2.19 -10.66 6.36
C THR A 144 2.44 -9.34 5.63
N ILE A 145 1.70 -9.08 4.54
CA ILE A 145 1.75 -7.78 3.84
C ILE A 145 1.43 -6.64 4.80
N LEU A 146 0.36 -6.77 5.59
CA LEU A 146 -0.02 -5.76 6.58
C LEU A 146 1.12 -5.43 7.58
N ALA A 147 1.94 -6.41 7.96
CA ALA A 147 3.08 -6.18 8.83
C ALA A 147 4.19 -5.39 8.11
N ASP A 148 4.45 -5.71 6.84
CA ASP A 148 5.38 -4.94 5.99
C ASP A 148 4.89 -3.50 5.76
N GLU A 149 3.59 -3.30 5.54
CA GLU A 149 2.98 -1.97 5.40
C GLU A 149 3.20 -1.10 6.63
N ARG A 150 2.95 -1.65 7.84
CA ARG A 150 3.22 -0.93 9.08
C ARG A 150 4.69 -0.53 9.19
N ALA A 151 5.61 -1.40 8.76
CA ALA A 151 7.03 -1.10 8.77
C ALA A 151 7.41 0.00 7.76
N SER A 152 6.88 -0.04 6.54
CA SER A 152 7.09 0.98 5.49
C SER A 152 6.53 2.35 5.93
N ILE A 153 5.31 2.37 6.47
CA ILE A 153 4.69 3.59 7.01
C ILE A 153 5.51 4.17 8.17
N GLY A 154 5.88 3.32 9.14
CA GLY A 154 6.71 3.74 10.27
C GLY A 154 8.02 4.37 9.80
N TRP A 155 8.66 3.76 8.79
CA TRP A 155 9.88 4.31 8.21
C TRP A 155 9.69 5.70 7.60
N PHE A 156 8.63 5.94 6.80
CA PHE A 156 8.36 7.28 6.25
C PHE A 156 8.17 8.33 7.34
N VAL A 157 7.34 8.02 8.34
CA VAL A 157 7.01 8.95 9.43
C VAL A 157 8.23 9.28 10.27
N GLU A 158 9.02 8.26 10.68
CA GLU A 158 10.20 8.48 11.50
C GLU A 158 11.34 9.15 10.72
N THR A 159 11.50 8.84 9.43
CA THR A 159 12.50 9.50 8.57
C THR A 159 12.17 10.98 8.39
N TRP A 160 10.89 11.32 8.20
CA TRP A 160 10.45 12.70 8.12
C TRP A 160 10.74 13.47 9.41
N LYS A 161 10.36 12.91 10.57
CA LYS A 161 10.64 13.51 11.88
C LYS A 161 12.14 13.73 12.14
N ALA A 162 12.98 12.82 11.66
CA ALA A 162 14.42 12.93 11.82
C ALA A 162 15.07 13.99 10.91
N LEU A 163 14.58 14.13 9.67
CA LEU A 163 15.17 15.02 8.67
C LEU A 163 14.63 16.45 8.74
N ALA A 164 13.36 16.64 9.12
CA ALA A 164 12.74 17.97 9.18
C ALA A 164 13.50 18.97 10.11
N PRO A 165 13.95 18.60 11.32
CA PRO A 165 14.72 19.51 12.18
C PRO A 165 16.17 19.74 11.69
N ALA A 166 16.79 18.71 11.08
CA ALA A 166 18.19 18.75 10.67
C ALA A 166 18.45 19.66 9.46
N MET A 167 17.44 19.86 8.61
CA MET A 167 17.51 20.73 7.42
C MET A 167 17.06 22.16 7.71
N ALA A 168 16.16 22.37 8.68
CA ALA A 168 15.79 23.70 9.17
C ALA A 168 16.96 24.43 9.87
N SER A 169 17.95 23.69 10.35
CA SER A 169 19.16 24.22 10.99
C SER A 169 20.30 24.54 10.01
N GLN A 170 20.11 24.27 8.71
CA GLN A 170 21.10 24.50 7.64
C GLN A 170 20.65 25.54 6.61
N SER A 171 19.49 26.17 6.85
CA SER A 171 18.90 27.24 6.02
C SER A 171 19.13 28.61 6.64
#